data_AF-G9NKC2-F1
#
_entry.id   AF-G9NKC2-F1
#
_cell.length_a   1.000
_cell.length_b   1.000
_cell.length_c   1.000
_cell.angle_alpha   90.00
_cell.angle_beta   90.00
_cell.angle_gamma   90.00
#
_symmetry.space_group_name_H-M   'P 1'
#
loop_
_entity.id
_entity.type
_entity.pdbx_description
1 polymer ?
#
loop_
_entity_poly.entity_id
_entity_poly.type
_entity_poly.pdbx_seq_one_letter_code
_entity_poly.pdbx_strand_id
1 'polypeptide(L)'
;MRSSHRKSRNGCRECKQRHKKCDEASPTCLNCTITNRSCSYRLTRPMHRLSRPKAASCASTPSVRTLSPPIQCNTQQWQDQQYDLGHLELLHHFESGAFEASMLPLPSSIRMAIMQCALTNPYLMDQILALSAAHMSTFRREQQQMFSNKAMELQTRAVSLFNRVETDISMQNSRSWFLYASFLGIQM
;
A
#
# COMPACT_ATOMS: atom_id res chain seq x y z
N MET A 1 32.13 30.83 -33.48
CA MET A 1 31.50 31.12 -32.17
C MET A 1 30.63 29.94 -31.78
N ARG A 2 30.97 29.21 -30.70
CA ARG A 2 30.24 28.00 -30.29
C ARG A 2 29.08 28.41 -29.39
N SER A 3 27.85 28.30 -29.91
CA SER A 3 26.61 28.61 -29.18
C SER A 3 26.52 27.74 -27.92
N SER A 4 26.49 28.37 -26.76
CA SER A 4 26.34 27.69 -25.47
C SER A 4 24.91 27.16 -25.37
N HIS A 5 24.69 25.91 -25.80
CA HIS A 5 23.39 25.27 -25.73
C HIS A 5 22.91 25.16 -24.28
N ARG A 6 21.69 25.67 -24.05
CA ARG A 6 20.99 25.67 -22.76
C ARG A 6 20.78 24.22 -22.30
N LYS A 7 21.46 23.82 -21.22
CA LYS A 7 21.34 22.48 -20.63
C LYS A 7 19.89 22.26 -20.17
N SER A 8 19.26 21.14 -20.55
CA SER A 8 17.93 20.76 -20.04
C SER A 8 18.00 20.62 -18.52
N ARG A 9 17.13 21.36 -17.81
CA ARG A 9 17.06 21.34 -16.34
C ARG A 9 16.45 20.02 -15.85
N ASN A 10 15.59 19.39 -16.64
CA ASN A 10 14.77 18.24 -16.24
C ASN A 10 15.20 16.90 -16.87
N GLY A 11 16.29 16.87 -17.64
CA GLY A 11 16.80 15.63 -18.23
C GLY A 11 17.19 14.56 -17.21
N CYS A 12 17.07 13.29 -17.61
CA CYS A 12 17.45 12.13 -16.81
C CYS A 12 18.96 12.10 -16.51
N ARG A 13 19.36 11.29 -15.51
CA ARG A 13 20.75 11.18 -15.06
C ARG A 13 21.69 10.73 -16.18
N GLU A 14 21.29 9.74 -16.96
CA GLU A 14 22.12 9.18 -18.04
C GLU A 14 22.37 10.20 -19.16
N CYS A 15 21.34 10.94 -19.59
CA CYS A 15 21.50 11.97 -20.61
C CYS A 15 22.35 13.14 -20.10
N LYS A 16 22.18 13.55 -18.83
CA LYS A 16 23.02 14.55 -18.19
C LYS A 16 24.48 14.11 -18.07
N GLN A 17 24.73 12.86 -17.66
CA GLN A 17 26.09 12.31 -17.56
C GLN A 17 26.77 12.25 -18.93
N ARG A 18 26.01 11.94 -19.98
CA ARG A 18 26.51 11.86 -21.35
C ARG A 18 26.57 13.20 -22.08
N HIS A 19 26.23 14.30 -21.40
CA HIS A 19 26.16 15.65 -21.98
C HIS A 19 25.35 15.72 -23.28
N LYS A 20 24.29 14.89 -23.39
CA LYS A 20 23.36 14.89 -24.53
C LYS A 20 21.99 15.41 -24.14
N LYS A 21 21.22 15.92 -25.10
CA LYS A 21 19.84 16.37 -24.87
C LYS A 21 18.99 15.17 -24.44
N CYS A 22 18.16 15.39 -23.42
CA CYS A 22 17.17 14.41 -22.96
C CYS A 22 15.80 14.81 -23.51
N ASP A 23 15.04 13.85 -24.00
CA ASP A 23 13.70 14.08 -24.54
C ASP A 23 12.61 14.08 -23.46
N GLU A 24 13.01 13.97 -22.19
CA GLU A 24 12.18 14.03 -20.98
C GLU A 24 10.95 13.09 -20.94
N ALA A 25 10.84 12.15 -21.88
CA ALA A 25 9.80 11.13 -21.88
C ALA A 25 9.88 10.23 -20.61
N SER A 26 8.72 9.98 -20.02
CA SER A 26 8.52 9.12 -18.85
C SER A 26 7.83 7.83 -19.28
N PRO A 27 8.20 6.64 -18.76
CA PRO A 27 9.13 6.37 -17.65
C PRO A 27 10.61 6.34 -18.05
N THR A 28 10.93 6.17 -19.33
CA THR A 28 12.30 6.09 -19.87
C THR A 28 12.42 7.01 -21.08
N CYS A 29 13.47 7.84 -21.14
CA CYS A 29 13.68 8.68 -22.32
C CYS A 29 14.13 7.84 -23.53
N LEU A 30 13.74 8.25 -24.75
CA LEU A 30 14.07 7.55 -26.00
C LEU A 30 15.57 7.23 -26.12
N ASN A 31 16.38 8.20 -25.73
CA ASN A 31 17.83 8.14 -25.71
C ASN A 31 18.43 7.08 -24.76
N CYS A 32 17.71 6.67 -23.72
CA CYS A 32 18.07 5.57 -22.83
C CYS A 32 17.46 4.25 -23.31
N THR A 33 16.25 4.28 -23.87
CA THR A 33 15.58 3.12 -24.48
C THR A 33 16.42 2.54 -25.61
N ILE A 34 16.85 3.37 -26.57
CA ILE A 34 17.67 2.94 -27.72
C ILE A 34 19.00 2.33 -27.27
N THR A 35 19.60 2.88 -26.20
CA THR A 35 20.88 2.36 -25.67
C THR A 35 20.72 1.30 -24.59
N ASN A 36 19.48 0.87 -24.33
CA ASN A 36 19.10 -0.10 -23.32
C ASN A 36 19.75 0.14 -21.94
N ARG A 37 19.68 1.40 -21.46
CA ARG A 37 20.25 1.83 -20.17
C ARG A 37 19.18 2.14 -19.14
N SER A 38 19.52 1.96 -17.86
CA SER A 38 18.68 2.33 -16.72
C SER A 38 18.45 3.85 -16.67
N CYS A 39 17.29 4.31 -17.14
CA CYS A 39 16.93 5.71 -17.11
C CYS A 39 16.40 6.10 -15.74
N SER A 40 17.08 7.03 -15.07
CA SER A 40 16.63 7.56 -13.77
C SER A 40 16.50 9.07 -13.82
N TYR A 41 15.34 9.60 -13.48
CA TYR A 41 15.15 11.02 -13.20
C TYR A 41 15.46 11.25 -11.72
N ARG A 42 16.21 12.32 -11.39
CA ARG A 42 16.41 12.70 -9.99
C ARG A 42 15.08 13.19 -9.45
N LEU A 43 14.34 12.33 -8.76
CA LEU A 43 13.32 12.78 -7.82
C LEU A 43 14.06 13.62 -6.77
N THR A 44 13.86 14.93 -6.76
CA THR A 44 14.27 15.77 -5.64
C THR A 44 13.36 15.45 -4.45
N ARG A 45 13.62 14.31 -3.82
CA ARG A 45 13.16 14.00 -2.48
C ARG A 45 14.33 14.30 -1.53
N PRO A 46 14.16 15.17 -0.52
CA PRO A 46 15.22 15.42 0.44
C PRO A 46 15.35 14.16 1.32
N MET A 47 16.29 13.29 0.98
CA MET A 47 16.68 12.18 1.85
C MET A 47 18.02 12.53 2.51
N HIS A 48 17.96 12.71 3.82
CA HIS A 48 19.10 12.86 4.70
C HIS A 48 20.13 11.76 4.42
N ARG A 49 21.36 12.17 4.10
CA ARG A 49 22.50 11.28 3.92
C ARG A 49 22.88 10.68 5.28
N LEU A 50 22.84 9.35 5.39
CA LEU A 50 23.60 8.65 6.41
C LEU A 50 25.04 8.53 5.92
N SER A 51 25.91 9.38 6.49
CA SER A 51 27.35 9.30 6.32
C SER A 51 27.89 8.08 7.05
N ARG A 52 28.49 7.15 6.30
CA ARG A 52 29.33 6.07 6.80
C ARG A 52 30.68 6.63 7.25
N PRO A 53 31.14 6.43 8.51
CA PRO A 53 32.53 6.72 8.85
C PRO A 53 33.44 5.50 8.64
N LYS A 54 34.67 5.86 8.27
CA LYS A 54 35.87 5.06 8.02
C LYS A 54 36.24 4.15 9.21
N ALA A 55 36.81 2.99 8.88
CA ALA A 55 37.52 2.15 9.82
C ALA A 55 38.81 2.82 10.35
N ALA A 56 39.04 2.72 11.66
CA ALA A 56 40.36 2.69 12.31
C ALA A 56 40.20 2.13 13.74
N SER A 57 41.05 1.16 14.09
CA SER A 57 41.10 0.45 15.37
C SER A 57 41.83 1.26 16.46
N CYS A 58 41.38 1.21 17.72
CA CYS A 58 42.15 0.74 18.89
C CYS A 58 41.44 1.01 20.24
N ALA A 59 41.69 0.11 21.19
CA ALA A 59 41.17 -0.08 22.54
C ALA A 59 40.89 1.16 23.42
N SER A 60 39.78 1.12 24.18
CA SER A 60 39.71 1.18 25.67
C SER A 60 38.26 1.34 26.14
N THR A 61 37.79 0.42 26.99
CA THR A 61 36.59 0.53 27.84
C THR A 61 36.83 1.56 28.97
N PRO A 62 35.80 2.24 29.54
CA PRO A 62 34.78 1.58 30.35
C PRO A 62 33.32 2.10 30.26
N SER A 63 32.42 1.14 30.48
CA SER A 63 31.07 1.18 31.08
C SER A 63 30.38 2.54 31.33
N VAL A 64 29.30 2.79 30.58
CA VAL A 64 28.09 3.44 31.12
C VAL A 64 26.89 2.61 30.68
N ARG A 65 26.23 1.97 31.65
CA ARG A 65 24.95 1.30 31.50
C ARG A 65 23.86 2.36 31.31
N THR A 66 23.35 2.51 30.10
CA THR A 66 22.10 3.22 29.87
C THR A 66 21.04 2.21 29.47
N LEU A 67 20.21 1.85 30.46
CA LEU A 67 18.93 1.19 30.27
C LEU A 67 18.03 2.11 29.45
N SER A 68 17.93 1.87 28.16
CA SER A 68 16.86 2.40 27.32
C SER A 68 16.65 1.40 26.19
N PRO A 69 15.46 0.78 26.04
CA PRO A 69 15.19 0.01 24.85
C PRO A 69 15.32 0.95 23.65
N PRO A 70 15.94 0.52 22.54
CA PRO A 70 15.91 1.31 21.32
C PRO A 70 14.44 1.54 20.99
N ILE A 71 14.05 2.81 20.84
CA ILE A 71 12.77 3.19 20.27
C ILE A 71 12.79 2.59 18.86
N GLN A 72 12.27 1.37 18.74
CA GLN A 72 11.87 0.80 17.47
C GLN A 72 10.78 1.73 16.97
N CYS A 73 11.14 2.60 16.04
CA CYS A 73 10.16 3.26 15.21
C CYS A 73 9.38 2.12 14.54
N ASN A 74 8.14 1.91 14.97
CA ASN A 74 7.28 0.83 14.53
C ASN A 74 6.84 1.07 13.08
N THR A 75 7.77 1.00 12.13
CA THR A 75 7.48 0.99 10.69
C THR A 75 7.05 -0.39 10.19
N GLN A 76 6.93 -1.39 11.08
CA GLN A 76 6.48 -2.75 10.74
C GLN A 76 4.99 -2.83 10.40
N GLN A 77 4.19 -1.79 10.68
CA GLN A 77 2.73 -1.86 10.55
C GLN A 77 2.21 -2.00 9.11
N TRP A 78 3.02 -1.74 8.08
CA TRP A 78 2.65 -1.87 6.66
C TRP A 78 3.16 -3.15 5.98
N GLN A 79 3.93 -3.99 6.67
CA GLN A 79 4.72 -5.05 6.00
C GLN A 79 4.08 -6.45 6.01
N ASP A 80 3.05 -6.69 6.82
CA ASP A 80 2.41 -8.02 6.93
C ASP A 80 1.15 -8.20 6.05
N GLN A 81 0.71 -7.17 5.33
CA GLN A 81 -0.53 -7.20 4.55
C GLN A 81 -0.22 -7.19 3.05
N GLN A 82 -0.19 -8.37 2.43
CA GLN A 82 -0.02 -8.50 0.98
C GLN A 82 -1.38 -8.47 0.29
N TYR A 83 -1.61 -7.43 -0.50
CA TYR A 83 -2.74 -7.30 -1.42
C TYR A 83 -2.23 -7.39 -2.86
N ASP A 84 -2.85 -8.27 -3.65
CA ASP A 84 -2.54 -8.46 -5.07
C ASP A 84 -3.59 -7.80 -5.99
N LEU A 85 -3.43 -7.96 -7.31
CA LEU A 85 -4.37 -7.42 -8.30
C LEU A 85 -5.79 -8.02 -8.15
N GLY A 86 -5.92 -9.26 -7.69
CA GLY A 86 -7.23 -9.87 -7.44
C GLY A 86 -7.96 -9.17 -6.30
N HIS A 87 -7.26 -8.76 -5.25
CA HIS A 87 -7.85 -7.94 -4.19
C HIS A 87 -8.30 -6.57 -4.71
N LEU A 88 -7.57 -5.97 -5.66
CA LEU A 88 -8.00 -4.73 -6.31
C LEU A 88 -9.23 -4.93 -7.21
N GLU A 89 -9.35 -6.07 -7.89
CA GLU A 89 -10.59 -6.41 -8.63
C GLU A 89 -11.79 -6.51 -7.68
N LEU A 90 -11.62 -7.18 -6.53
CA LEU A 90 -12.64 -7.28 -5.49
C LEU A 90 -13.00 -5.90 -4.92
N LEU A 91 -12.02 -5.03 -4.71
CA LEU A 91 -12.24 -3.67 -4.21
C LEU A 91 -12.99 -2.80 -5.24
N HIS A 92 -12.63 -2.90 -6.50
CA HIS A 92 -13.36 -2.25 -7.58
C HIS A 92 -14.80 -2.77 -7.68
N HIS A 93 -15.00 -4.08 -7.48
CA HIS A 93 -16.34 -4.68 -7.42
C HIS A 93 -17.16 -4.14 -6.24
N PHE A 94 -16.56 -3.94 -5.06
CA PHE A 94 -17.21 -3.31 -3.91
C PHE A 94 -17.73 -1.91 -4.22
N GLU A 95 -16.95 -1.12 -4.98
CA GLU A 95 -17.32 0.24 -5.36
C GLU A 95 -18.31 0.31 -6.53
N SER A 96 -18.51 -0.80 -7.24
CA SER A 96 -19.42 -0.90 -8.37
C SER A 96 -20.87 -0.76 -7.93
N GLY A 97 -21.68 -0.07 -8.73
CA GLY A 97 -23.12 0.08 -8.49
C GLY A 97 -23.88 -1.26 -8.47
N ALA A 98 -23.31 -2.33 -9.05
CA ALA A 98 -23.91 -3.67 -8.98
C ALA A 98 -23.89 -4.27 -7.56
N PHE A 99 -22.84 -4.02 -6.78
CA PHE A 99 -22.78 -4.45 -5.38
C PHE A 99 -23.72 -3.62 -4.50
N GLU A 100 -23.77 -2.31 -4.76
CA GLU A 100 -24.68 -1.37 -4.08
C GLU A 100 -26.14 -1.79 -4.27
N ALA A 101 -26.55 -2.10 -5.50
CA ALA A 101 -27.93 -2.47 -5.80
C ALA A 101 -28.35 -3.83 -5.21
N SER A 102 -27.40 -4.76 -5.04
CA SER A 102 -27.73 -6.14 -4.66
C SER A 102 -27.51 -6.45 -3.18
N MET A 103 -26.55 -5.81 -2.51
CA MET A 103 -26.16 -6.18 -1.13
C MET A 103 -26.24 -5.01 -0.16
N LEU A 104 -25.87 -3.81 -0.59
CA LEU A 104 -25.60 -2.71 0.34
C LEU A 104 -26.02 -1.35 -0.29
N PRO A 105 -27.33 -1.03 -0.35
CA PRO A 105 -27.81 0.22 -0.93
C PRO A 105 -27.56 1.39 0.03
N LEU A 106 -26.29 1.75 0.19
CA LEU A 106 -25.83 2.77 1.11
C LEU A 106 -25.52 4.09 0.38
N PRO A 107 -25.86 5.25 0.99
CA PRO A 107 -25.44 6.55 0.48
C PRO A 107 -23.91 6.64 0.29
N SER A 108 -23.48 7.44 -0.70
CA SER A 108 -22.05 7.62 -1.01
C SER A 108 -21.22 8.11 0.18
N SER A 109 -21.81 8.88 1.09
CA SER A 109 -21.16 9.32 2.34
C SER A 109 -20.77 8.15 3.26
N ILE A 110 -21.65 7.16 3.40
CA ILE A 110 -21.40 5.97 4.21
C ILE A 110 -20.35 5.08 3.53
N ARG A 111 -20.41 4.93 2.20
CA ARG A 111 -19.38 4.21 1.43
C ARG A 111 -17.99 4.82 1.62
N MET A 112 -17.88 6.14 1.51
CA MET A 112 -16.61 6.84 1.75
C MET A 112 -16.11 6.60 3.18
N ALA A 113 -17.01 6.63 4.17
CA ALA A 113 -16.64 6.32 5.56
C ALA A 113 -16.16 4.87 5.73
N ILE A 114 -16.82 3.89 5.09
CA ILE A 114 -16.39 2.49 5.09
C ILE A 114 -14.97 2.36 4.50
N MET A 115 -14.72 2.94 3.33
CA MET A 115 -13.40 2.89 2.68
C MET A 115 -12.32 3.57 3.54
N GLN A 116 -12.61 4.75 4.10
CA GLN A 116 -11.68 5.43 5.01
C GLN A 116 -11.33 4.57 6.22
N CYS A 117 -12.33 3.92 6.83
CA CYS A 117 -12.11 3.00 7.94
C CYS A 117 -11.32 1.76 7.49
N ALA A 118 -11.62 1.20 6.32
CA ALA A 118 -10.93 0.01 5.81
C ALA A 118 -9.45 0.29 5.52
N LEU A 119 -9.13 1.45 4.96
CA LEU A 119 -7.75 1.85 4.68
C LEU A 119 -6.88 2.03 5.94
N THR A 120 -7.50 2.26 7.10
CA THR A 120 -6.79 2.33 8.40
C THR A 120 -6.86 1.04 9.20
N ASN A 121 -7.74 0.10 8.84
CA ASN A 121 -8.03 -1.11 9.61
C ASN A 121 -7.97 -2.36 8.71
N PRO A 122 -6.84 -3.08 8.72
CA PRO A 122 -6.62 -4.30 7.93
C PRO A 122 -7.74 -5.35 8.00
N TYR A 123 -8.27 -5.59 9.20
CA TYR A 123 -9.38 -6.54 9.38
C TYR A 123 -10.65 -6.11 8.64
N LEU A 124 -10.92 -4.81 8.56
CA LEU A 124 -12.10 -4.27 7.87
C LEU A 124 -11.89 -4.26 6.36
N MET A 125 -10.66 -4.00 5.89
CA MET A 125 -10.29 -4.16 4.48
C MET A 125 -10.50 -5.61 4.02
N ASP A 126 -10.00 -6.58 4.78
CA ASP A 126 -10.21 -7.99 4.46
C ASP A 126 -11.70 -8.37 4.47
N GLN A 127 -12.48 -7.82 5.39
CA GLN A 127 -13.92 -8.06 5.46
C GLN A 127 -14.68 -7.54 4.23
N ILE A 128 -14.40 -6.32 3.76
CA ILE A 128 -15.09 -5.77 2.57
C ILE A 128 -14.69 -6.53 1.29
N LEU A 129 -13.45 -7.02 1.22
CA LEU A 129 -12.99 -7.86 0.13
C LEU A 129 -13.62 -9.26 0.19
N ALA A 130 -13.77 -9.84 1.38
CA ALA A 130 -14.45 -11.13 1.57
C ALA A 130 -15.91 -11.08 1.12
N LEU A 131 -16.65 -10.03 1.52
CA LEU A 131 -18.02 -9.78 1.06
C LEU A 131 -18.09 -9.64 -0.47
N SER A 132 -17.14 -8.92 -1.06
CA SER A 132 -17.07 -8.73 -2.51
C SER A 132 -16.82 -10.05 -3.23
N ALA A 133 -15.91 -10.89 -2.72
CA ALA A 133 -15.65 -12.21 -3.26
C ALA A 133 -16.87 -13.15 -3.13
N ALA A 134 -17.54 -13.14 -1.98
CA ALA A 134 -18.77 -13.91 -1.76
C ALA A 134 -19.85 -13.51 -2.77
N HIS A 135 -20.04 -12.20 -2.99
CA HIS A 135 -20.97 -11.70 -3.99
C HIS A 135 -20.54 -12.04 -5.43
N MET A 136 -19.26 -11.95 -5.77
CA MET A 136 -18.79 -12.35 -7.09
C MET A 136 -18.99 -13.85 -7.35
N SER A 137 -18.94 -14.69 -6.31
CA SER A 137 -19.21 -16.13 -6.44
C SER A 137 -20.64 -16.44 -6.89
N THR A 138 -21.62 -15.60 -6.54
CA THR A 138 -23.02 -15.78 -6.96
C THR A 138 -23.25 -15.30 -8.40
N PHE A 139 -22.48 -14.30 -8.85
CA PHE A 139 -22.61 -13.71 -10.18
C PHE A 139 -21.80 -14.46 -11.25
N ARG A 140 -20.58 -14.92 -10.95
CA ARG A 140 -19.67 -15.61 -11.89
C ARG A 140 -19.63 -17.12 -11.61
N ARG A 141 -20.68 -17.84 -12.05
CA ARG A 141 -20.82 -19.29 -11.82
C ARG A 141 -19.61 -20.12 -12.28
N GLU A 142 -18.96 -19.73 -13.37
CA GLU A 142 -17.77 -20.43 -13.89
C GLU A 142 -16.57 -20.40 -12.93
N GLN A 143 -16.42 -19.34 -12.13
CA GLN A 143 -15.32 -19.14 -11.18
C GLN A 143 -15.79 -19.18 -9.72
N GLN A 144 -17.00 -19.69 -9.47
CA GLN A 144 -17.64 -19.66 -8.15
C GLN A 144 -16.76 -20.24 -7.05
N GLN A 145 -16.13 -21.40 -7.29
CA GLN A 145 -15.27 -22.06 -6.29
C GLN A 145 -14.05 -21.21 -5.92
N MET A 146 -13.42 -20.58 -6.90
CA MET A 146 -12.27 -19.70 -6.67
C MET A 146 -12.66 -18.51 -5.79
N PHE A 147 -13.76 -17.83 -6.11
CA PHE A 147 -14.24 -16.69 -5.31
C PHE A 147 -14.74 -17.09 -3.93
N SER A 148 -15.38 -18.25 -3.80
CA SER A 148 -15.82 -18.79 -2.50
C SER A 148 -14.62 -19.11 -1.60
N ASN A 149 -13.59 -19.78 -2.13
CA ASN A 149 -12.35 -20.03 -1.42
C ASN A 149 -11.67 -18.71 -1.00
N LYS A 150 -11.65 -17.72 -1.90
CA LYS A 150 -11.05 -16.42 -1.60
C LYS A 150 -11.82 -15.65 -0.53
N ALA A 151 -13.15 -15.71 -0.54
CA ALA A 151 -13.99 -15.13 0.50
C ALA A 151 -13.67 -15.74 1.87
N MET A 152 -13.54 -17.07 1.96
CA MET A 152 -13.21 -17.77 3.20
C MET A 152 -11.80 -17.45 3.70
N GLU A 153 -10.81 -17.39 2.81
CA GLU A 153 -9.43 -17.00 3.13
C GLU A 153 -9.39 -15.59 3.74
N LEU A 154 -10.02 -14.62 3.07
CA LEU A 154 -10.09 -13.23 3.51
C LEU A 154 -10.85 -13.10 4.84
N GLN A 155 -11.97 -13.81 4.98
CA GLN A 155 -12.75 -13.83 6.22
C GLN A 155 -11.94 -14.36 7.41
N THR A 156 -11.19 -15.44 7.20
CA THR A 156 -10.33 -16.04 8.23
C THR A 156 -9.23 -15.06 8.65
N ARG A 157 -8.62 -14.38 7.66
CA ARG A 157 -7.61 -13.35 7.90
C ARG A 157 -8.19 -12.16 8.67
N ALA A 158 -9.38 -11.68 8.29
CA ALA A 158 -10.09 -10.59 8.95
C ALA A 158 -10.34 -10.89 10.44
N VAL A 159 -10.87 -12.09 10.75
CA VAL A 159 -11.12 -12.52 12.14
C VAL A 159 -9.82 -12.61 12.93
N SER A 160 -8.77 -13.19 12.34
CA SER A 160 -7.46 -13.28 12.99
C SER A 160 -6.87 -11.91 13.31
N LEU A 161 -6.98 -10.97 12.38
CA LEU A 161 -6.53 -9.59 12.56
C LEU A 161 -7.35 -8.87 13.62
N PHE A 162 -8.68 -8.99 13.58
CA PHE A 162 -9.57 -8.37 14.56
C PHE A 162 -9.28 -8.85 15.98
N ASN A 163 -9.08 -10.17 16.17
CA ASN A 163 -8.76 -10.75 17.47
C ASN A 163 -7.39 -10.31 18.03
N ARG A 164 -6.52 -9.73 17.20
CA ARG A 164 -5.23 -9.16 17.60
C ARG A 164 -5.31 -7.68 17.98
N VAL A 165 -6.41 -6.99 17.64
CA VAL A 165 -6.60 -5.59 17.99
C VAL A 165 -6.93 -5.49 19.48
N GLU A 166 -6.34 -4.49 20.14
CA GLU A 166 -6.56 -4.21 21.56
C GLU A 166 -8.05 -4.02 21.85
N THR A 167 -8.54 -4.68 22.91
CA THR A 167 -9.98 -4.80 23.22
C THR A 167 -10.61 -3.52 23.78
N ASP A 168 -9.82 -2.47 24.00
CA ASP A 168 -10.33 -1.22 24.56
C ASP A 168 -11.05 -0.42 23.46
N ILE A 169 -12.37 -0.32 23.58
CA ILE A 169 -13.21 0.37 22.62
C ILE A 169 -13.04 1.88 22.82
N SER A 170 -12.10 2.47 22.08
CA SER A 170 -11.99 3.92 21.98
C SER A 170 -13.04 4.50 21.02
N MET A 171 -13.34 5.79 21.19
CA MET A 171 -14.19 6.54 20.26
C MET A 171 -13.63 6.56 18.82
N GLN A 172 -12.31 6.34 18.68
CA GLN A 172 -11.63 6.33 17.38
C GLN A 172 -11.82 5.00 16.63
N ASN A 173 -11.90 3.87 17.35
CA ASN A 173 -12.00 2.53 16.77
C ASN A 173 -13.44 2.01 16.67
N SER A 174 -14.36 2.59 17.46
CA SER A 174 -15.77 2.17 17.55
C SER A 174 -16.48 2.10 16.19
N ARG A 175 -16.22 3.05 15.29
CA ARG A 175 -16.79 3.06 13.94
C ARG A 175 -16.36 1.84 13.12
N SER A 176 -15.08 1.51 13.15
CA SER A 176 -14.53 0.39 12.37
C SER A 176 -14.98 -0.96 12.93
N TRP A 177 -15.10 -1.06 14.26
CA TRP A 177 -15.67 -2.22 14.95
C TRP A 177 -17.14 -2.43 14.61
N PHE A 178 -17.94 -1.36 14.66
CA PHE A 178 -19.35 -1.41 14.31
C PHE A 178 -19.55 -1.86 12.85
N LEU A 179 -18.79 -1.30 11.92
CA LEU A 179 -18.83 -1.68 10.51
C LEU A 179 -18.45 -3.16 10.32
N TYR A 180 -17.38 -3.60 10.96
CA TYR A 180 -16.94 -4.99 10.89
C TYR A 180 -17.99 -5.97 11.43
N ALA A 181 -18.57 -5.70 12.60
CA ALA A 181 -19.64 -6.51 13.18
C ALA A 181 -20.88 -6.54 12.27
N SER A 182 -21.24 -5.40 11.69
CA SER A 182 -22.38 -5.32 10.74
C SER A 182 -22.14 -6.18 9.50
N PHE A 183 -20.93 -6.18 8.97
CA PHE A 183 -20.57 -6.98 7.79
C PHE A 183 -20.45 -8.46 8.07
N LEU A 184 -19.94 -8.84 9.24
CA LEU A 184 -19.94 -10.24 9.67
C LEU A 184 -21.36 -10.83 9.69
N GLY A 185 -22.36 -10.06 10.12
CA GLY A 185 -23.75 -10.49 10.14
C GLY A 185 -24.38 -10.73 8.77
N ILE A 186 -23.80 -10.20 7.69
CA ILE A 186 -24.28 -10.40 6.30
C ILE A 186 -23.72 -11.70 5.71
N GLN A 187 -22.58 -12.17 6.21
CA GLN A 187 -21.83 -13.29 5.67
C GLN A 187 -22.12 -14.63 6.37
N MET A 188 -22.95 -14.60 7.43
CA MET A 188 -23.50 -15.73 8.19
C MET A 188 -24.91 -16.07 7.72
#